data_AF-A0A0J6S3B8-F1
#
_entry.id   AF-A0A0J6S3B8-F1
#
_cell.length_a   1.000
_cell.length_b   1.000
_cell.length_c   1.000
_cell.angle_alpha   90.00
_cell.angle_beta   90.00
_cell.angle_gamma   90.00
#
_symmetry.space_group_name_H-M   'P 1'
#
loop_
_entity.id
_entity.type
_entity.pdbx_description
1 polymer ?
#
loop_
_entity_poly.entity_id
_entity_poly.type
_entity_poly.pdbx_seq_one_letter_code
_entity_poly.pdbx_strand_id
1 'polypeptide(L)'
;PPPPPRLSDGDSLAMLAVSDVLDAVPESGPAAHYAVQERLIGLGATPFGQAIPSDARGLFPGADHTIWLTHHDLAFGAGYPGAVPPEAIRGCALALNGHVHKRHAPVRIGDTLWFNPGNITRGSVDLIAHVPAAFVLSGDLSLAEERLPHAADVFDLTGRQVAADASPEAIGRIESAFVSLLQAETATDLARSDDGALIREEIEAKFLRDETPEPVRAAIRSLVEAAVAKRGG
;
A
#
# COMPACT_ATOMS: atom_id res chain seq x y z
N PRO A 1 -13.01 10.80 16.01
CA PRO A 1 -12.62 9.92 14.89
C PRO A 1 -12.20 8.56 15.45
N PRO A 2 -12.65 7.43 14.88
CA PRO A 2 -12.08 6.14 15.24
C PRO A 2 -10.57 6.15 14.92
N PRO A 3 -9.75 5.40 15.69
CA PRO A 3 -8.34 5.25 15.35
C PRO A 3 -8.22 4.67 13.93
N PRO A 4 -7.22 5.09 13.14
CA PRO A 4 -6.99 4.53 11.82
C PRO A 4 -6.73 3.01 11.94
N PRO A 5 -7.13 2.22 10.93
CA PRO A 5 -6.98 0.78 10.95
C PRO A 5 -5.51 0.43 11.15
N ARG A 6 -5.25 -0.37 12.19
CA ARG A 6 -3.97 -1.05 12.38
C ARG A 6 -4.08 -2.40 11.70
N LEU A 7 -2.95 -2.90 11.17
CA LEU A 7 -2.83 -4.27 10.67
C LEU A 7 -3.52 -5.23 11.66
N SER A 8 -4.62 -5.82 11.22
CA SER A 8 -5.51 -6.65 12.01
C SER A 8 -5.51 -8.08 11.49
N ASP A 9 -6.06 -9.02 12.26
CA ASP A 9 -6.09 -10.45 11.90
C ASP A 9 -6.98 -10.74 10.67
N GLY A 10 -7.78 -9.77 10.23
CA GLY A 10 -8.50 -9.80 8.96
C GLY A 10 -7.65 -9.37 7.76
N ASP A 11 -6.45 -8.82 7.96
CA ASP A 11 -5.58 -8.48 6.85
C ASP A 11 -4.84 -9.71 6.31
N SER A 12 -4.97 -9.96 5.02
CA SER A 12 -4.25 -11.03 4.30
C SER A 12 -2.73 -11.01 4.54
N LEU A 13 -2.16 -9.82 4.73
CA LEU A 13 -0.76 -9.60 5.08
C LEU A 13 -0.39 -10.12 6.48
N ALA A 14 -1.31 -10.03 7.45
CA ALA A 14 -1.07 -10.53 8.81
C ALA A 14 -0.94 -12.05 8.82
N MET A 15 -1.73 -12.76 8.00
CA MET A 15 -1.65 -14.22 7.88
C MET A 15 -0.30 -14.70 7.33
N LEU A 16 0.26 -13.98 6.36
CA LEU A 16 1.58 -14.30 5.81
C LEU A 16 2.70 -13.99 6.81
N ALA A 17 2.55 -12.92 7.61
CA ALA A 17 3.49 -12.59 8.67
C ALA A 17 3.51 -13.64 9.78
N VAL A 18 2.32 -14.07 10.24
CA VAL A 18 2.17 -15.13 11.26
C VAL A 18 2.69 -16.49 10.77
N SER A 19 2.76 -16.68 9.45
CA SER A 19 3.31 -17.89 8.83
C SER A 19 4.83 -17.82 8.58
N ASP A 20 5.53 -16.82 9.11
CA ASP A 20 6.96 -16.56 8.90
C ASP A 20 7.35 -16.43 7.41
N VAL A 21 6.40 -16.05 6.55
CA VAL A 21 6.65 -15.82 5.11
C VAL A 21 7.14 -14.39 4.86
N LEU A 22 6.78 -13.44 5.73
CA LEU A 22 7.21 -12.05 5.65
C LEU A 22 7.39 -11.41 7.02
N ASP A 23 8.38 -10.52 7.13
CA ASP A 23 8.56 -9.69 8.32
C ASP A 23 7.67 -8.45 8.21
N ALA A 24 6.57 -8.43 8.96
CA ALA A 24 5.72 -7.25 9.08
C ALA A 24 6.25 -6.32 10.18
N VAL A 25 6.30 -5.01 9.90
CA VAL A 25 6.58 -3.99 10.91
C VAL A 25 5.25 -3.57 11.53
N PRO A 26 4.95 -3.92 12.81
CA PRO A 26 3.65 -3.63 13.40
C PRO A 26 3.55 -2.21 13.96
N GLU A 27 4.70 -1.59 14.28
CA GLU A 27 4.78 -0.29 14.94
C GLU A 27 5.80 0.62 14.27
N SER A 28 5.55 1.93 14.29
CA SER A 28 6.45 2.95 13.77
C SER A 28 7.79 2.89 14.50
N GLY A 29 8.87 2.63 13.78
CA GLY A 29 10.17 2.47 14.42
C GLY A 29 11.26 1.86 13.52
N PRO A 30 12.43 1.55 14.11
CA PRO A 30 13.50 0.87 13.42
C PRO A 30 13.07 -0.57 13.09
N ALA A 31 13.28 -0.99 11.85
CA ALA A 31 12.91 -2.31 11.37
C ALA A 31 14.13 -3.23 11.23
N ALA A 32 15.15 -2.81 10.48
CA ALA A 32 16.30 -3.66 10.17
C ALA A 32 17.53 -2.87 9.69
N HIS A 33 18.67 -3.56 9.61
CA HIS A 33 19.84 -3.11 8.87
C HIS A 33 20.03 -3.98 7.63
N TYR A 34 20.41 -3.36 6.51
CA TYR A 34 20.68 -4.03 5.25
C TYR A 34 22.07 -3.63 4.74
N ALA A 35 22.87 -4.63 4.39
CA ALA A 35 24.08 -4.40 3.61
C ALA A 35 23.69 -4.29 2.14
N VAL A 36 23.85 -3.11 1.55
CA VAL A 36 23.62 -2.86 0.13
C VAL A 36 24.94 -2.42 -0.49
N GLN A 37 25.53 -3.30 -1.29
CA GLN A 37 26.91 -3.12 -1.79
C GLN A 37 27.88 -2.93 -0.60
N GLU A 38 28.68 -1.86 -0.60
CA GLU A 38 29.65 -1.52 0.44
C GLU A 38 29.07 -0.63 1.56
N ARG A 39 27.74 -0.48 1.62
CA ARG A 39 27.06 0.43 2.54
C ARG A 39 26.12 -0.31 3.48
N LEU A 40 26.09 0.12 4.73
CA LEU A 40 25.13 -0.33 5.73
C LEU A 40 23.96 0.67 5.80
N ILE A 41 22.76 0.20 5.48
CA ILE A 41 21.54 1.00 5.48
C ILE A 41 20.67 0.62 6.67
N GLY A 42 20.28 1.60 7.48
CA GLY A 42 19.23 1.45 8.48
C GLY A 42 17.86 1.66 7.84
N LEU A 43 16.95 0.71 8.01
CA LEU A 43 15.59 0.78 7.49
C LEU A 43 14.61 0.95 8.66
N GLY A 44 13.89 2.05 8.68
CA GLY A 44 12.72 2.26 9.52
C GLY A 44 11.43 2.17 8.72
N ALA A 45 10.32 1.95 9.41
CA ALA A 45 9.02 1.98 8.77
C ALA A 45 7.94 2.57 9.69
N THR A 46 6.93 3.18 9.09
CA THR A 46 5.70 3.63 9.74
C THR A 46 4.51 3.01 9.02
N PRO A 47 3.82 2.05 9.66
CA PRO A 47 2.56 1.50 9.16
C PRO A 47 1.47 2.57 9.11
N PHE A 48 0.46 2.36 8.25
CA PHE A 48 -0.66 3.27 8.12
C PHE A 48 -1.32 3.57 9.47
N GLY A 49 -1.72 4.82 9.66
CA GLY A 49 -2.38 5.28 10.87
C GLY A 49 -1.47 5.60 12.05
N GLN A 50 -0.16 5.41 11.94
CA GLN A 50 0.80 5.74 13.00
C GLN A 50 1.52 7.06 12.74
N ALA A 51 2.16 7.63 13.75
CA ALA A 51 2.93 8.85 13.57
C ALA A 51 4.27 8.52 12.86
N ILE A 52 4.53 9.21 11.74
CA ILE A 52 5.86 9.24 11.13
C ILE A 52 6.79 10.01 12.09
N PRO A 53 7.97 9.48 12.45
CA PRO A 53 8.84 10.17 13.39
C PRO A 53 9.42 11.44 12.75
N SER A 54 9.60 12.48 13.56
CA SER A 54 10.30 13.71 13.15
C SER A 54 11.83 13.60 13.26
N ASP A 55 12.34 12.56 13.92
CA ASP A 55 13.76 12.34 14.16
C ASP A 55 14.08 10.84 14.22
N ALA A 56 15.02 10.41 13.37
CA ALA A 56 15.54 9.05 13.30
C ALA A 56 17.02 8.97 13.73
N ARG A 57 17.62 10.07 14.21
CA ARG A 57 19.02 10.08 14.65
C ARG A 57 19.23 9.12 15.81
N GLY A 58 20.27 8.31 15.71
CA GLY A 58 20.65 7.34 16.74
C GLY A 58 19.85 6.03 16.74
N LEU A 59 18.82 5.89 15.89
CA LEU A 59 18.05 4.64 15.78
C LEU A 59 18.82 3.52 15.07
N PHE A 60 19.77 3.87 14.20
CA PHE A 60 20.57 2.94 13.41
C PHE A 60 22.07 3.19 13.61
N PRO A 61 22.62 2.81 14.78
CA PRO A 61 24.04 3.03 15.06
C PRO A 61 24.91 2.25 14.06
N GLY A 62 25.84 2.96 13.41
CA GLY A 62 26.77 2.39 12.44
C GLY A 62 26.26 2.33 11.00
N ALA A 63 25.00 2.67 10.74
CA ALA A 63 24.51 2.81 9.37
C ALA A 63 25.13 4.04 8.68
N ASP A 64 25.52 3.87 7.41
CA ASP A 64 25.94 4.97 6.54
C ASP A 64 24.75 5.90 6.23
N HIS A 65 23.57 5.30 6.02
CA HIS A 65 22.35 5.98 5.64
C HIS A 65 21.12 5.39 6.34
N THR A 66 20.16 6.25 6.68
CA THR A 66 18.84 5.83 7.16
C THR A 66 17.80 6.09 6.08
N ILE A 67 16.99 5.07 5.82
CA ILE A 67 15.82 5.11 4.94
C ILE A 67 14.56 4.85 5.76
N TRP A 68 13.47 5.54 5.41
CA TRP A 68 12.19 5.35 6.09
C TRP A 68 11.08 4.96 5.12
N LEU A 69 10.37 3.87 5.39
CA LEU A 69 9.20 3.44 4.62
C LEU A 69 7.93 3.96 5.30
N THR A 70 6.97 4.45 4.52
CA THR A 70 5.68 4.90 5.04
C THR A 70 4.55 4.36 4.19
N HIS A 71 3.40 4.17 4.81
CA HIS A 71 2.15 3.96 4.10
C HIS A 71 1.16 4.99 4.65
N HIS A 72 1.14 6.19 4.07
CA HIS A 72 0.36 7.32 4.58
C HIS A 72 -0.27 8.18 3.48
N ASP A 73 -1.35 8.85 3.86
CA ASP A 73 -2.00 9.90 3.07
C ASP A 73 -1.10 11.16 2.95
N LEU A 74 -0.04 11.07 2.15
CA LEU A 74 0.89 12.18 1.95
C LEU A 74 0.56 12.99 0.69
N ALA A 75 0.58 14.31 0.83
CA ALA A 75 0.36 15.27 -0.25
C ALA A 75 1.69 15.63 -0.94
N PHE A 76 2.05 14.90 -2.00
CA PHE A 76 3.20 15.20 -2.86
C PHE A 76 2.87 16.27 -3.93
N GLY A 77 2.36 17.43 -3.49
CA GLY A 77 1.91 18.53 -4.37
C GLY A 77 0.47 18.95 -4.07
N ALA A 78 -0.40 18.90 -5.08
CA ALA A 78 -1.83 19.16 -4.87
C ALA A 78 -2.42 18.12 -3.92
N GLY A 79 -2.90 18.57 -2.75
CA GLY A 79 -3.46 17.70 -1.72
C GLY A 79 -4.81 17.11 -2.11
N TYR A 80 -5.18 16.04 -1.41
CA TYR A 80 -6.52 15.44 -1.41
C TYR A 80 -7.08 15.45 0.02
N PRO A 81 -8.40 15.28 0.22
CA PRO A 81 -8.99 15.35 1.56
C PRO A 81 -8.31 14.39 2.54
N GLY A 82 -7.88 14.91 3.69
CA GLY A 82 -7.19 14.13 4.73
C GLY A 82 -5.67 13.98 4.52
N ALA A 83 -5.14 14.33 3.36
CA ALA A 83 -3.71 14.24 3.10
C ALA A 83 -2.92 15.29 3.88
N VAL A 84 -1.79 14.88 4.45
CA VAL A 84 -0.84 15.76 5.15
C VAL A 84 0.40 15.99 4.29
N PRO A 85 1.02 17.18 4.33
CA PRO A 85 2.29 17.37 3.65
C PRO A 85 3.38 16.49 4.30
N PRO A 86 4.33 15.95 3.51
CA PRO A 86 5.50 15.30 4.08
C PRO A 86 6.33 16.32 4.90
N GLU A 87 6.95 15.84 5.98
CA GLU A 87 7.83 16.63 6.84
C GLU A 87 9.26 16.06 6.83
N ALA A 88 10.25 16.87 7.21
CA ALA A 88 11.62 16.38 7.34
C ALA A 88 11.73 15.36 8.49
N ILE A 89 12.39 14.24 8.23
CA ILE A 89 12.75 13.26 9.26
C ILE A 89 14.23 13.43 9.54
N ARG A 90 14.60 14.05 10.66
CA ARG A 90 16.00 14.34 10.96
C ARG A 90 16.82 13.05 11.01
N GLY A 91 17.98 13.04 10.36
CA GLY A 91 18.83 11.84 10.27
C GLY A 91 18.31 10.76 9.31
N CYS A 92 17.28 11.04 8.51
CA CYS A 92 16.80 10.19 7.42
C CYS A 92 17.13 10.82 6.07
N ALA A 93 17.83 10.08 5.21
CA ALA A 93 18.28 10.56 3.91
C ALA A 93 17.23 10.38 2.81
N LEU A 94 16.43 9.30 2.89
CA LEU A 94 15.40 8.94 1.91
C LEU A 94 14.17 8.39 2.62
N ALA A 95 12.99 8.92 2.31
CA ALA A 95 11.70 8.43 2.78
C ALA A 95 10.82 8.03 1.59
N LEU A 96 10.25 6.82 1.64
CA LEU A 96 9.47 6.20 0.56
C LEU A 96 8.03 5.98 1.02
N ASN A 97 7.08 6.53 0.29
CA ASN A 97 5.65 6.34 0.60
C ASN A 97 4.98 5.35 -0.36
N GLY A 98 4.22 4.40 0.18
CA GLY A 98 3.55 3.34 -0.58
C GLY A 98 2.03 3.47 -0.73
N HIS A 99 1.40 4.50 -0.17
CA HIS A 99 -0.08 4.61 -0.18
C HIS A 99 -0.63 5.31 -1.43
N VAL A 100 0.08 6.32 -1.96
CA VAL A 100 -0.41 7.10 -3.10
C VAL A 100 -0.16 6.33 -4.39
N HIS A 101 -1.22 5.98 -5.10
CA HIS A 101 -1.13 5.10 -6.28
C HIS A 101 -0.42 5.74 -7.48
N LYS A 102 -0.44 7.07 -7.57
CA LYS A 102 0.22 7.82 -8.64
C LYS A 102 1.69 8.06 -8.30
N ARG A 103 2.59 7.95 -9.30
CA ARG A 103 3.98 8.37 -9.13
C ARG A 103 4.07 9.89 -8.97
N HIS A 104 4.87 10.34 -8.00
CA HIS A 104 5.22 11.75 -7.83
C HIS A 104 6.73 11.96 -8.00
N ALA A 105 7.10 13.15 -8.48
CA ALA A 105 8.49 13.56 -8.49
C ALA A 105 9.04 13.59 -7.06
N PRO A 106 10.31 13.19 -6.82
CA PRO A 106 10.93 13.31 -5.51
C PRO A 106 10.91 14.75 -5.00
N VAL A 107 10.67 14.93 -3.70
CA VAL A 107 10.64 16.25 -3.05
C VAL A 107 11.64 16.26 -1.89
N ARG A 108 12.54 17.24 -1.86
CA ARG A 108 13.50 17.41 -0.76
C ARG A 108 12.89 18.28 0.34
N ILE A 109 12.89 17.81 1.59
CA ILE A 109 12.42 18.55 2.75
C ILE A 109 13.46 18.44 3.87
N GLY A 110 14.14 19.54 4.16
CA GLY A 110 15.37 19.49 4.95
C GLY A 110 16.39 18.56 4.27
N ASP A 111 16.94 17.62 5.04
CA ASP A 111 17.89 16.63 4.52
C ASP A 111 17.21 15.37 3.93
N THR A 112 15.90 15.21 4.13
CA THR A 112 15.14 14.02 3.70
C THR A 112 14.65 14.16 2.26
N LEU A 113 15.01 13.21 1.38
CA LEU A 113 14.37 13.06 0.07
C LEU A 113 13.10 12.24 0.24
N TRP A 114 11.94 12.81 -0.07
CA TRP A 114 10.69 12.06 -0.14
C TRP A 114 10.45 11.55 -1.57
N PHE A 115 10.03 10.31 -1.72
CA PHE A 115 9.66 9.74 -3.00
C PHE A 115 8.43 8.82 -2.89
N ASN A 116 7.53 8.94 -3.87
CA ASN A 116 6.35 8.10 -4.00
C ASN A 116 6.40 7.38 -5.36
N PRO A 117 6.80 6.10 -5.42
CA PRO A 117 6.98 5.37 -6.68
C PRO A 117 5.67 5.12 -7.44
N GLY A 118 4.53 5.14 -6.74
CA GLY A 118 3.22 4.76 -7.25
C GLY A 118 3.02 3.24 -7.29
N ASN A 119 1.83 2.81 -7.70
CA ASN A 119 1.48 1.39 -7.77
C ASN A 119 2.12 0.69 -8.97
N ILE A 120 2.31 -0.63 -8.83
CA ILE A 120 2.72 -1.50 -9.93
C ILE A 120 1.55 -1.94 -10.83
N THR A 121 0.33 -1.57 -10.47
CA THR A 121 -0.89 -1.79 -11.24
C THR A 121 -1.64 -0.47 -11.42
N ARG A 122 -2.38 -0.34 -12.52
CA ARG A 122 -3.32 0.77 -12.73
C ARG A 122 -4.69 0.33 -12.23
N GLY A 123 -5.01 0.66 -10.98
CA GLY A 123 -6.27 0.27 -10.34
C GLY A 123 -7.48 1.12 -10.75
N SER A 124 -7.26 2.26 -11.40
CA SER A 124 -8.30 3.25 -11.67
C SER A 124 -7.99 4.06 -12.94
N VAL A 125 -9.03 4.63 -13.56
CA VAL A 125 -8.93 5.31 -14.87
C VAL A 125 -8.09 6.58 -14.81
N ASP A 126 -8.02 7.27 -13.67
CA ASP A 126 -7.14 8.41 -13.46
C ASP A 126 -5.63 8.04 -13.54
N LEU A 127 -5.31 6.75 -13.44
CA LEU A 127 -3.97 6.20 -13.64
C LEU A 127 -3.73 5.70 -15.06
N ILE A 128 -4.59 6.00 -16.05
CA ILE A 128 -4.46 5.48 -17.42
C ILE A 128 -3.07 5.73 -18.04
N ALA A 129 -2.48 6.91 -17.77
CA ALA A 129 -1.17 7.32 -18.25
C ALA A 129 -0.01 6.93 -17.30
N HIS A 130 -0.29 6.30 -16.16
CA HIS A 130 0.74 5.84 -15.24
C HIS A 130 1.53 4.69 -15.85
N VAL A 131 2.85 4.74 -15.69
CA VAL A 131 3.75 3.67 -16.15
C VAL A 131 4.20 2.89 -14.92
N PRO A 132 3.71 1.65 -14.71
CA PRO A 132 4.19 0.78 -13.65
C PRO A 132 5.71 0.58 -13.69
N ALA A 133 6.38 0.77 -12.56
CA ALA A 133 7.79 0.44 -12.42
C ALA A 133 8.09 0.00 -10.97
N ALA A 134 9.13 -0.81 -10.84
CA ALA A 134 9.84 -1.01 -9.58
C ALA A 134 11.10 -0.14 -9.57
N PHE A 135 11.70 0.05 -8.39
CA PHE A 135 12.93 0.82 -8.24
C PHE A 135 13.97 0.00 -7.51
N VAL A 136 15.16 -0.11 -8.09
CA VAL A 136 16.32 -0.77 -7.48
C VAL A 136 17.12 0.27 -6.72
N LEU A 137 17.20 0.09 -5.40
CA LEU A 137 17.97 0.93 -4.50
C LEU A 137 19.45 0.51 -4.50
N SER A 138 20.34 1.46 -4.76
CA SER A 138 21.79 1.28 -4.62
C SER A 138 22.31 1.81 -3.28
N GLY A 139 23.55 1.45 -2.91
CA GLY A 139 24.15 1.85 -1.64
C GLY A 139 24.33 3.37 -1.48
N ASP A 140 24.44 4.10 -2.59
CA ASP A 140 24.51 5.57 -2.64
C ASP A 140 23.14 6.26 -2.60
N LEU A 141 22.08 5.50 -2.33
CA LEU A 141 20.68 5.91 -2.32
C LEU A 141 20.11 6.30 -3.69
N SER A 142 20.82 6.01 -4.79
CA SER A 142 20.24 6.15 -6.13
C SER A 142 19.15 5.09 -6.36
N LEU A 143 18.11 5.49 -7.09
CA LEU A 143 16.97 4.64 -7.44
C LEU A 143 16.96 4.45 -8.96
N ALA A 144 17.28 3.25 -9.41
CA ALA A 144 17.19 2.87 -10.83
C ALA A 144 15.77 2.36 -11.14
N GLU A 145 15.11 2.96 -12.13
CA GLU A 145 13.75 2.59 -12.53
C GLU A 145 13.76 1.33 -13.41
N GLU A 146 13.02 0.31 -12.99
CA GLU A 146 12.76 -0.92 -13.74
C GLU A 146 11.28 -0.95 -14.17
N ARG A 147 11.03 -0.60 -15.43
CA ARG A 147 9.66 -0.54 -15.98
C ARG A 147 9.07 -1.93 -16.08
N LEU A 148 7.88 -2.10 -15.53
CA LEU A 148 7.18 -3.37 -15.53
C LEU A 148 6.36 -3.53 -16.82
N PRO A 149 6.29 -4.74 -17.40
CA PRO A 149 5.39 -5.03 -18.51
C PRO A 149 3.94 -4.69 -18.16
N HIS A 150 3.26 -3.93 -19.02
CA HIS A 150 1.85 -3.57 -18.87
C HIS A 150 1.19 -3.38 -20.24
N ALA A 151 -0.09 -3.72 -20.36
CA ALA A 151 -0.87 -3.51 -21.59
C ALA A 151 -1.45 -2.08 -21.61
N ALA A 152 -1.29 -1.28 -22.66
CA ALA A 152 -1.74 0.11 -22.64
C ALA A 152 -3.25 0.28 -22.39
N ASP A 153 -4.07 -0.50 -23.10
CA ASP A 153 -5.54 -0.35 -23.17
C ASP A 153 -6.26 -1.37 -22.30
N VAL A 154 -6.23 -1.16 -20.98
CA VAL A 154 -6.91 -2.04 -20.00
C VAL A 154 -8.24 -1.49 -19.49
N PHE A 155 -8.52 -0.21 -19.76
CA PHE A 155 -9.74 0.44 -19.33
C PHE A 155 -10.72 0.55 -20.50
N ASP A 156 -11.91 0.00 -20.32
CA ASP A 156 -13.01 0.25 -21.23
C ASP A 156 -13.55 1.67 -21.01
N LEU A 157 -13.25 2.57 -21.94
CA LEU A 157 -13.73 3.96 -21.93
C LEU A 157 -15.03 4.14 -22.72
N THR A 158 -15.63 3.06 -23.22
CA THR A 158 -16.89 3.10 -23.97
C THR A 158 -17.98 3.70 -23.09
N GLY A 159 -18.64 4.76 -23.57
CA GLY A 159 -19.69 5.47 -22.83
C GLY A 159 -19.20 6.50 -21.80
N ARG A 160 -17.88 6.61 -21.53
CA ARG A 160 -17.29 7.65 -20.66
C ARG A 160 -16.70 8.83 -21.43
N GLN A 161 -16.54 8.70 -22.75
CA GLN A 161 -16.27 9.82 -23.64
C GLN A 161 -17.57 10.53 -23.98
N VAL A 162 -17.97 11.49 -23.15
CA VAL A 162 -19.06 12.41 -23.49
C VAL A 162 -18.42 13.53 -24.31
N ALA A 163 -18.77 13.62 -25.60
CA ALA A 163 -18.52 14.84 -26.36
C ALA A 163 -19.15 16.01 -25.58
N ALA A 164 -18.46 17.15 -25.49
CA ALA A 164 -18.83 18.27 -24.64
C ALA A 164 -20.10 19.02 -25.15
N ASP A 165 -21.23 18.34 -25.22
CA ASP A 165 -22.55 18.93 -25.44
C ASP A 165 -23.35 18.84 -24.12
N ALA A 166 -23.06 19.76 -23.22
CA ALA A 166 -23.68 19.79 -21.89
C ALA A 166 -24.88 20.76 -21.89
N SER A 167 -26.09 20.23 -22.10
CA SER A 167 -27.30 20.95 -21.72
C SER A 167 -27.51 20.87 -20.20
N PRO A 168 -28.05 21.92 -19.54
CA PRO A 168 -28.20 21.96 -18.07
C PRO A 168 -29.04 20.82 -17.49
N GLU A 169 -30.02 20.33 -18.24
CA GLU A 169 -30.92 19.24 -17.81
C GLU A 169 -30.25 17.86 -17.82
N ALA A 170 -29.23 17.67 -18.66
CA ALA A 170 -28.44 16.44 -18.70
C ALA A 170 -27.49 16.36 -17.49
N ILE A 171 -26.90 17.49 -17.08
CA ILE A 171 -25.98 17.57 -15.95
C ILE A 171 -26.68 17.16 -14.64
N GLY A 172 -27.87 17.68 -14.35
CA GLY A 172 -28.59 17.38 -13.10
C GLY A 172 -29.03 15.91 -12.98
N ARG A 173 -29.29 15.22 -14.10
CA ARG A 173 -29.60 13.78 -14.11
C ARG A 173 -28.36 12.92 -13.91
N ILE A 174 -27.22 13.33 -14.47
CA ILE A 174 -25.93 12.64 -14.34
C ILE A 174 -25.42 12.74 -12.90
N GLU A 175 -25.53 13.89 -12.23
CA GLU A 175 -25.09 14.05 -10.84
C GLU A 175 -25.82 13.11 -9.87
N SER A 176 -27.14 12.96 -9.99
CA SER A 176 -27.93 12.08 -9.11
C SER A 176 -27.61 10.59 -9.30
N ALA A 177 -27.41 10.17 -10.56
CA ALA A 177 -27.01 8.80 -10.88
C ALA A 177 -25.56 8.51 -10.45
N PHE A 178 -24.66 9.47 -10.62
CA PHE A 178 -23.27 9.39 -10.20
C PHE A 178 -23.12 9.28 -8.68
N VAL A 179 -23.83 10.12 -7.91
CA VAL A 179 -23.83 10.06 -6.44
C VAL A 179 -24.36 8.71 -5.94
N SER A 180 -25.40 8.17 -6.59
CA SER A 180 -25.96 6.86 -6.24
C SER A 180 -24.97 5.71 -6.51
N LEU A 181 -24.24 5.77 -7.63
CA LEU A 181 -23.20 4.78 -7.95
C LEU A 181 -21.99 4.87 -7.03
N LEU A 182 -21.56 6.09 -6.69
CA LEU A 182 -20.45 6.32 -5.75
C LEU A 182 -20.77 5.77 -4.36
N GLN A 183 -22.02 5.93 -3.89
CA GLN A 183 -22.49 5.38 -2.62
C GLN A 183 -22.51 3.85 -2.62
N ALA A 184 -22.85 3.22 -3.76
CA ALA A 184 -22.82 1.77 -3.90
C ALA A 184 -21.38 1.21 -3.97
N GLU A 185 -20.48 1.88 -4.68
CA GLU A 185 -19.08 1.45 -4.84
C GLU A 185 -18.28 1.60 -3.53
N THR A 186 -18.47 2.71 -2.81
CA THR A 186 -17.80 2.98 -1.51
C THR A 186 -18.17 1.93 -0.44
N ALA A 187 -19.42 1.45 -0.44
CA ALA A 187 -19.86 0.39 0.46
C ALA A 187 -19.23 -0.98 0.13
N THR A 188 -18.80 -1.18 -1.11
CA THR A 188 -18.26 -2.45 -1.60
C THR A 188 -16.74 -2.52 -1.44
N ASP A 189 -16.02 -1.42 -1.65
CA ASP A 189 -14.55 -1.40 -1.59
C ASP A 189 -14.00 -1.44 -0.16
N LEU A 190 -14.68 -0.81 0.81
CA LEU A 190 -14.32 -0.91 2.23
C LEU A 190 -14.51 -2.32 2.81
N ALA A 191 -15.44 -3.11 2.26
CA ALA A 191 -15.69 -4.49 2.69
C ALA A 191 -14.68 -5.50 2.13
N ARG A 192 -13.88 -5.12 1.12
CA ARG A 192 -12.98 -6.03 0.37
C ARG A 192 -11.57 -6.11 0.94
N SER A 193 -11.16 -5.15 1.77
CA SER A 193 -9.77 -5.06 2.25
C SER A 193 -9.54 -5.64 3.65
N ASP A 194 -10.54 -5.69 4.53
CA ASP A 194 -10.30 -5.78 5.99
C ASP A 194 -10.49 -7.16 6.65
N ASP A 195 -11.07 -8.18 5.98
CA ASP A 195 -11.59 -9.38 6.69
C ASP A 195 -10.99 -10.74 6.27
N GLY A 196 -10.00 -10.78 5.38
CA GLY A 196 -9.24 -12.00 5.07
C GLY A 196 -10.07 -13.07 4.36
N ALA A 197 -11.32 -12.73 4.04
CA ALA A 197 -12.29 -13.56 3.35
C ALA A 197 -11.74 -14.06 2.01
N LEU A 198 -10.98 -13.22 1.31
CA LEU A 198 -10.32 -13.59 0.04
C LEU A 198 -9.33 -14.74 0.18
N ILE A 199 -8.52 -14.78 1.25
CA ILE A 199 -7.57 -15.88 1.47
C ILE A 199 -8.32 -17.16 1.85
N ARG A 200 -9.34 -17.05 2.73
CA ARG A 200 -10.16 -18.21 3.11
C ARG A 200 -10.91 -18.78 1.91
N GLU A 201 -11.48 -17.92 1.07
CA GLU A 201 -12.14 -18.30 -0.18
C GLU A 201 -11.15 -18.93 -1.16
N GLU A 202 -9.93 -18.41 -1.29
CA GLU A 202 -8.92 -18.99 -2.19
C GLU A 202 -8.38 -20.33 -1.68
N ILE A 203 -8.22 -20.51 -0.37
CA ILE A 203 -7.84 -21.79 0.26
C ILE A 203 -8.94 -22.83 0.01
N GLU A 204 -10.21 -22.47 0.21
CA GLU A 204 -11.34 -23.37 -0.06
C GLU A 204 -11.47 -23.68 -1.56
N ALA A 205 -11.29 -22.68 -2.42
CA ALA A 205 -11.26 -22.85 -3.86
C ALA A 205 -10.12 -23.79 -4.29
N LYS A 206 -8.94 -23.69 -3.66
CA LYS A 206 -7.82 -24.61 -3.90
C LYS A 206 -8.13 -26.04 -3.48
N PHE A 207 -8.77 -26.24 -2.32
CA PHE A 207 -9.17 -27.58 -1.89
C PHE A 207 -10.12 -28.24 -2.88
N LEU A 208 -11.07 -27.46 -3.42
CA LEU A 208 -12.00 -27.90 -4.46
C LEU A 208 -11.28 -28.24 -5.76
N ARG A 209 -10.35 -27.37 -6.22
CA ARG A 209 -9.57 -27.60 -7.46
C ARG A 209 -8.69 -28.84 -7.38
N ASP A 210 -8.05 -29.07 -6.24
CA ASP A 210 -7.03 -30.11 -6.08
C ASP A 210 -7.60 -31.41 -5.48
N GLU A 211 -8.93 -31.54 -5.38
CA GLU A 211 -9.62 -32.68 -4.75
C GLU A 211 -9.00 -33.09 -3.40
N THR A 212 -8.57 -32.09 -2.62
CA THR A 212 -7.76 -32.34 -1.42
C THR A 212 -8.53 -33.24 -0.44
N PRO A 213 -7.93 -34.31 0.12
CA PRO A 213 -8.64 -35.20 1.04
C PRO A 213 -9.14 -34.50 2.31
N GLU A 214 -10.34 -34.83 2.77
CA GLU A 214 -10.97 -34.20 3.95
C GLU A 214 -10.08 -34.20 5.22
N PRO A 215 -9.29 -35.25 5.53
CA PRO A 215 -8.38 -35.21 6.68
C PRO A 215 -7.33 -34.09 6.59
N VAL A 216 -6.89 -33.76 5.38
CA VAL A 216 -5.91 -32.68 5.12
C VAL A 216 -6.60 -31.32 5.19
N ARG A 217 -7.82 -31.20 4.64
CA ARG A 217 -8.63 -29.96 4.77
C ARG A 217 -8.90 -29.64 6.24
N ALA A 218 -9.31 -30.63 7.03
CA ALA A 218 -9.58 -30.48 8.46
C ALA A 218 -8.33 -30.07 9.26
N ALA A 219 -7.17 -30.65 8.94
CA ALA A 219 -5.90 -30.27 9.56
C ALA A 219 -5.51 -28.82 9.23
N ILE A 220 -5.63 -28.41 7.96
CA ILE A 220 -5.30 -27.04 7.54
C ILE A 220 -6.29 -26.03 8.15
N ARG A 221 -7.60 -26.32 8.17
CA ARG A 221 -8.60 -25.47 8.84
C ARG A 221 -8.31 -25.33 10.33
N SER A 222 -7.99 -26.42 11.01
CA SER A 222 -7.64 -26.41 12.43
C SER A 222 -6.35 -25.63 12.72
N LEU A 223 -5.35 -25.68 11.83
CA LEU A 223 -4.14 -24.85 11.95
C LEU A 223 -4.45 -23.37 11.76
N VAL A 224 -5.31 -23.01 10.80
CA VAL A 224 -5.78 -21.64 10.60
C VAL A 224 -6.56 -21.15 11.82
N GLU A 225 -7.48 -21.94 12.35
CA GLU A 225 -8.25 -21.63 13.57
C GLU A 225 -7.35 -21.50 14.81
N ALA A 226 -6.38 -22.39 14.99
CA ALA A 226 -5.43 -22.35 16.10
C ALA A 226 -4.47 -21.15 16.03
N ALA A 227 -4.06 -20.76 14.82
CA ALA A 227 -3.26 -19.56 14.60
C ALA A 227 -4.05 -18.29 14.98
N VAL A 228 -5.34 -18.23 14.62
CA VAL A 228 -6.25 -17.14 15.00
C VAL A 228 -6.52 -17.10 16.51
N ALA A 229 -6.70 -18.25 17.16
CA ALA A 229 -7.02 -18.32 18.60
C ALA A 229 -5.84 -17.97 19.53
N LYS A 230 -4.58 -18.19 19.10
CA LYS A 230 -3.39 -18.00 19.94
C LYS A 230 -3.06 -16.54 20.27
N ARG A 231 -3.72 -15.58 19.62
CA ARG A 231 -3.46 -14.14 19.76
C ARG A 231 -4.56 -13.38 20.52
N GLY A 232 -5.66 -14.05 20.86
CA GLY A 232 -6.72 -13.49 21.71
C GLY A 232 -6.42 -13.51 23.22
N GLY A 233 -5.19 -13.83 23.62
CA GLY A 233 -4.74 -13.93 25.02
C GLY A 233 -3.53 -13.05 25.30
#